data_AF-A0AAF1BS93-F1
#
_entry.id   AF-A0AAF1BS93-F1
#
_cell.length_a   1.000
_cell.length_b   1.000
_cell.length_c   1.000
_cell.angle_alpha   90.00
_cell.angle_beta   90.00
_cell.angle_gamma   90.00
#
_symmetry.space_group_name_H-M   'P 1'
#
loop_
_entity.id
_entity.type
_entity.pdbx_description
1 polymer ?
#
loop_
_entity_poly.entity_id
_entity_poly.type
_entity_poly.pdbx_seq_one_letter_code
_entity_poly.pdbx_strand_id
1 'polypeptide(L)'
;MTGNYQPRIFIRDVDVDDAGGRTALKETIKDQGLTHVKLLDGAIHELRSFDPILKKSISTNTMAPGDTYARFQYPKVESLGVIGPLTAEEETPAEQQPEKKKPATKKKAAKQEPAKAPEHHDRAHALLSASSSHRWLHCTPSPRLEEQYEDSESPAAAEGTAAHELAEHKLRQRLDQPSERPENPLQNEDMDGYTDDYADRVMAELELASEENPAAFLAIEQKLDFSHIVPDGFGTGDAIIIAEPTMTIIDLKYGKGVKVGAEGNPQMRLYALGALRQFGMIYDIHAIRMVIFQPRINNISVEEISVADLLAWADQVVKPAAEKAIKGEGELEPGEWCQFCRHAPQCPALARHYLQPIPRKADETPAAPNPETLTDTQIAQIVEWSGEIKKWLTKVESYALDQANNGHTYPGLKVVEGRSVRKFTDPDAVASKVEKLGKNPWEKKLLGITAMTKLLGKKTFDAELGELIHKPAGKPTLVPVGDKRPELTPTSAETVFQPIEEGKTA
;
A
#
# COMPACT_ATOMS: atom_id res chain seq x y z
N MET A 1 22.73 -38.51 -15.21
CA MET A 1 22.52 -39.67 -14.32
C MET A 1 21.61 -40.64 -15.04
N THR A 2 22.13 -41.75 -15.55
CA THR A 2 21.34 -42.83 -16.16
C THR A 2 21.10 -43.91 -15.12
N GLY A 3 20.11 -43.70 -14.25
CA GLY A 3 19.55 -44.75 -13.40
C GLY A 3 18.24 -45.26 -14.01
N ASN A 4 17.93 -46.54 -13.82
CA ASN A 4 16.76 -47.16 -14.44
C ASN A 4 15.48 -46.70 -13.71
N TYR A 5 14.74 -45.76 -14.29
CA TYR A 5 13.52 -45.21 -13.71
C TYR A 5 12.39 -46.23 -13.75
N GLN A 6 11.79 -46.50 -12.59
CA GLN A 6 10.65 -47.41 -12.45
C GLN A 6 9.38 -46.59 -12.16
N PRO A 7 8.45 -46.44 -13.13
CA PRO A 7 7.18 -45.76 -12.90
C PRO A 7 6.33 -46.57 -11.92
N ARG A 8 5.67 -45.87 -10.98
CA ARG A 8 4.76 -46.47 -9.98
C ARG A 8 3.34 -45.95 -10.11
N ILE A 9 3.18 -44.69 -10.49
CA ILE A 9 1.89 -44.06 -10.73
C ILE A 9 1.96 -43.20 -11.99
N PHE A 10 0.95 -43.29 -12.86
CA PHE A 10 0.83 -42.43 -14.02
C PHE A 10 -0.13 -41.29 -13.70
N ILE A 11 0.25 -40.06 -14.06
CA ILE A 11 -0.52 -38.88 -13.63
C ILE A 11 -1.91 -38.84 -14.27
N ARG A 12 -2.07 -39.46 -15.45
CA ARG A 12 -3.35 -39.59 -16.16
C ARG A 12 -4.38 -40.45 -15.41
N ASP A 13 -3.93 -41.29 -14.49
CA ASP A 13 -4.78 -42.19 -13.70
C ASP A 13 -5.20 -41.54 -12.36
N VAL A 14 -4.88 -40.24 -12.17
CA VAL A 14 -5.17 -39.46 -10.97
C VAL A 14 -6.00 -38.23 -11.35
N ASP A 15 -7.10 -38.00 -10.63
CA ASP A 15 -7.88 -36.77 -10.77
C ASP A 15 -7.17 -35.61 -10.05
N VAL A 16 -6.28 -34.93 -10.77
CA VAL A 16 -5.45 -33.82 -10.25
C VAL A 16 -6.18 -32.47 -10.22
N ASP A 17 -7.37 -32.39 -10.82
CA ASP A 17 -8.18 -31.17 -10.84
C ASP A 17 -9.04 -31.06 -9.58
N ASP A 18 -9.45 -32.20 -9.02
CA ASP A 18 -10.11 -32.32 -7.72
C ASP A 18 -9.14 -32.16 -6.51
N ALA A 19 -9.64 -31.59 -5.41
CA ALA A 19 -8.84 -31.41 -4.19
C ALA A 19 -8.59 -32.72 -3.43
N GLY A 20 -9.55 -33.65 -3.46
CA GLY A 20 -9.42 -34.99 -2.89
C GLY A 20 -8.39 -35.83 -3.65
N GLY A 21 -8.43 -35.83 -4.99
CA GLY A 21 -7.46 -36.55 -5.81
C GLY A 21 -6.01 -36.08 -5.64
N ARG A 22 -5.79 -34.77 -5.49
CA ARG A 22 -4.46 -34.22 -5.12
C ARG A 22 -4.00 -34.63 -3.72
N THR A 23 -4.92 -34.77 -2.77
CA THR A 23 -4.60 -35.20 -1.40
C THR A 23 -4.18 -36.67 -1.39
N ALA A 24 -4.92 -37.54 -2.10
CA ALA A 24 -4.58 -38.96 -2.26
C ALA A 24 -3.22 -39.18 -2.96
N LEU A 25 -2.87 -38.32 -3.94
CA LEU A 25 -1.57 -38.36 -4.60
C LEU A 25 -0.43 -38.01 -3.63
N LYS A 26 -0.61 -37.02 -2.75
CA LYS A 26 0.37 -36.67 -1.71
C LYS A 26 0.63 -37.82 -0.74
N GLU A 27 -0.43 -38.50 -0.31
CA GLU A 27 -0.35 -39.69 0.56
C GLU A 27 0.39 -40.82 -0.16
N THR A 28 0.05 -41.10 -1.42
CA THR A 28 0.69 -42.15 -2.23
C THR A 28 2.19 -41.92 -2.43
N ILE A 29 2.63 -40.67 -2.63
CA ILE A 29 4.05 -40.32 -2.75
C ILE A 29 4.81 -40.67 -1.47
N LYS A 30 4.22 -40.39 -0.31
CA LYS A 30 4.81 -40.68 1.00
C LYS A 30 4.82 -42.18 1.28
N ASP A 31 3.72 -42.87 1.01
CA ASP A 31 3.56 -44.30 1.32
C ASP A 31 4.40 -45.20 0.42
N GLN A 32 4.52 -44.86 -0.87
CA GLN A 32 5.32 -45.64 -1.83
C GLN A 32 6.76 -45.11 -1.98
N GLY A 33 7.14 -44.08 -1.23
CA GLY A 33 8.49 -43.50 -1.27
C GLY A 33 8.89 -42.99 -2.65
N LEU A 34 7.96 -42.36 -3.37
CA LEU A 34 8.23 -41.86 -4.73
C LEU A 34 9.16 -40.65 -4.65
N THR A 35 10.25 -40.70 -5.40
CA THR A 35 11.32 -39.69 -5.31
C THR A 35 11.49 -38.91 -6.60
N HIS A 36 10.96 -39.38 -7.72
CA HIS A 36 11.21 -38.78 -9.03
C HIS A 36 9.91 -38.66 -9.85
N VAL A 37 9.86 -37.67 -10.72
CA VAL A 37 8.82 -37.47 -11.73
C VAL A 37 9.44 -37.57 -13.11
N LYS A 38 8.77 -38.26 -14.03
CA LYS A 38 9.11 -38.33 -15.44
C LYS A 38 8.12 -37.50 -16.25
N LEU A 39 8.64 -36.65 -17.13
CA LEU A 39 7.88 -35.82 -18.06
C LEU A 39 7.64 -36.55 -19.38
N LEU A 40 6.66 -36.08 -20.15
CA LEU A 40 6.30 -36.68 -21.46
C LEU A 40 7.43 -36.59 -22.50
N ASP A 41 8.36 -35.65 -22.35
CA ASP A 41 9.56 -35.54 -23.20
C ASP A 41 10.68 -36.51 -22.80
N GLY A 42 10.46 -37.33 -21.77
CA GLY A 42 11.40 -38.32 -21.26
C GLY A 42 12.34 -37.79 -20.17
N ALA A 43 12.31 -36.50 -19.83
CA ALA A 43 13.13 -35.95 -18.77
C ALA A 43 12.67 -36.43 -17.39
N ILE A 44 13.62 -36.74 -16.51
CA ILE A 44 13.35 -37.22 -15.15
C ILE A 44 13.95 -36.24 -14.15
N HIS A 45 13.14 -35.82 -13.18
CA HIS A 45 13.49 -34.85 -12.16
C HIS A 45 13.20 -35.41 -10.77
N GLU A 46 14.03 -35.06 -9.79
CA GLU A 46 13.79 -35.42 -8.40
C GLU A 46 12.67 -34.55 -7.83
N LEU A 47 11.71 -35.15 -7.14
CA LEU A 47 10.62 -34.44 -6.48
C LEU A 47 11.16 -33.57 -5.35
N ARG A 48 10.49 -32.44 -5.12
CA ARG A 48 10.82 -31.59 -3.98
C ARG A 48 10.53 -32.31 -2.67
N SER A 49 11.47 -32.21 -1.72
CA SER A 49 11.38 -32.91 -0.42
C SER A 49 10.25 -32.41 0.49
N PHE A 50 9.70 -31.22 0.22
CA PHE A 50 8.56 -30.65 0.95
C PHE A 50 7.46 -30.25 -0.04
N ASP A 51 6.30 -30.91 0.12
CA ASP A 51 5.05 -30.75 -0.63
C ASP A 51 5.17 -30.59 -2.16
N PRO A 52 5.46 -31.67 -2.89
CA PRO A 52 5.69 -31.60 -4.33
C PRO A 52 4.40 -31.43 -5.16
N ILE A 53 3.21 -31.62 -4.60
CA ILE A 53 1.93 -31.63 -5.35
C ILE A 53 1.19 -30.30 -5.12
N LEU A 54 1.10 -29.49 -6.18
CA LEU A 54 0.43 -28.18 -6.18
C LEU A 54 -0.87 -28.23 -6.99
N LYS A 55 -1.70 -27.19 -6.89
CA LYS A 55 -3.03 -27.16 -7.53
C LYS A 55 -3.00 -27.44 -9.05
N LYS A 56 -1.95 -26.99 -9.75
CA LYS A 56 -1.82 -27.14 -11.22
C LYS A 56 -0.51 -27.81 -11.69
N SER A 57 0.41 -28.11 -10.78
CA SER A 57 1.76 -28.55 -11.15
C SER A 57 2.43 -29.42 -10.09
N ILE A 58 3.50 -30.09 -10.49
CA ILE A 58 4.42 -30.82 -9.61
C ILE A 58 5.72 -30.04 -9.47
N SER A 59 6.18 -29.87 -8.24
CA SER A 59 7.45 -29.23 -7.91
C SER A 59 8.58 -30.26 -7.79
N THR A 60 9.75 -29.91 -8.33
CA THR A 60 10.95 -30.75 -8.42
C THR A 60 12.17 -29.97 -7.96
N ASN A 61 13.20 -30.66 -7.49
CA ASN A 61 14.49 -30.04 -7.20
C ASN A 61 15.23 -29.76 -8.51
N THR A 62 15.85 -28.58 -8.61
CA THR A 62 16.70 -28.19 -9.75
C THR A 62 18.12 -28.73 -9.60
N MET A 63 18.74 -29.20 -10.68
CA MET A 63 20.18 -29.53 -10.73
C MET A 63 21.06 -28.38 -11.28
N ALA A 64 20.50 -27.18 -11.51
CA ALA A 64 21.23 -26.03 -12.06
C ALA A 64 21.46 -24.93 -11.00
N PRO A 65 22.58 -24.19 -11.02
CA PRO A 65 22.89 -23.19 -9.98
C PRO A 65 22.10 -21.89 -10.22
N GLY A 66 21.19 -21.54 -9.30
CA GLY A 66 20.48 -20.25 -9.28
C GLY A 66 19.03 -20.34 -8.81
N ASP A 67 18.35 -21.46 -9.07
CA ASP A 67 16.97 -21.71 -8.63
C ASP A 67 16.90 -22.90 -7.67
N THR A 68 16.11 -22.80 -6.60
CA THR A 68 15.98 -23.88 -5.60
C THR A 68 14.99 -24.99 -5.99
N TYR A 69 14.07 -24.77 -6.94
CA TYR A 69 13.14 -25.78 -7.46
C TYR A 69 12.57 -25.40 -8.84
N ALA A 70 12.09 -26.39 -9.62
CA ALA A 70 11.35 -26.21 -10.87
C ALA A 70 9.93 -26.79 -10.78
N ARG A 71 8.97 -26.21 -11.52
CA ARG A 71 7.55 -26.63 -11.52
C ARG A 71 7.10 -27.07 -12.91
N PHE A 72 6.46 -28.24 -12.99
CA PHE A 72 5.93 -28.80 -14.23
C PHE A 72 4.42 -28.96 -14.13
N GLN A 73 3.68 -28.37 -15.07
CA GLN A 73 2.22 -28.50 -15.13
C GLN A 73 1.83 -29.96 -15.37
N TYR A 74 0.74 -30.43 -14.75
CA TYR A 74 0.32 -31.84 -14.84
C TYR A 74 0.20 -32.41 -16.26
N PRO A 75 -0.28 -31.65 -17.28
CA PRO A 75 -0.33 -32.15 -18.66
C PRO A 75 1.03 -32.49 -19.27
N LYS A 76 2.14 -32.02 -18.68
CA LYS A 76 3.52 -32.32 -19.12
C LYS A 76 4.14 -33.49 -18.36
N VAL A 77 3.48 -33.97 -17.31
CA VAL A 77 3.94 -35.07 -16.47
C VAL A 77 3.44 -36.40 -17.07
N GLU A 78 4.29 -37.42 -17.08
CA GLU A 78 3.92 -38.77 -17.51
C GLU A 78 3.62 -39.64 -16.28
N SER A 79 4.58 -39.74 -15.36
CA SER A 79 4.50 -40.63 -14.19
C SER A 79 5.36 -40.14 -13.02
N LEU A 80 5.09 -40.68 -11.82
CA LEU A 80 5.97 -40.59 -10.66
C LEU A 80 6.50 -41.99 -10.30
N GLY A 81 7.74 -42.05 -9.82
CA GLY A 81 8.47 -43.29 -9.64
C GLY A 81 9.73 -43.16 -8.81
N VAL A 82 10.56 -44.19 -8.86
CA VAL A 82 11.86 -44.26 -8.15
C VAL A 82 12.96 -44.64 -9.12
N ILE A 83 14.19 -44.21 -8.82
CA ILE A 83 15.39 -44.61 -9.56
C ILE A 83 16.22 -45.55 -8.66
N GLY A 84 16.50 -46.77 -9.12
CA GLY A 84 17.36 -47.75 -8.43
C GLY A 84 18.76 -47.87 -9.06
N PRO A 85 19.76 -48.43 -8.34
CA PRO A 85 21.11 -48.63 -8.86
C PRO A 85 21.17 -49.75 -9.93
N LEU A 86 22.02 -49.55 -10.94
CA LEU A 86 22.32 -50.55 -11.98
C LEU A 86 23.12 -51.71 -11.35
N THR A 87 22.64 -52.94 -11.49
CA THR A 87 23.43 -54.16 -11.23
C THR A 87 24.44 -54.38 -12.38
N ALA A 88 25.63 -54.84 -12.03
CA ALA A 88 26.80 -55.04 -12.89
C ALA A 88 26.62 -56.13 -13.98
N GLU A 89 27.60 -56.20 -14.91
CA GLU A 89 27.76 -57.03 -16.13
C GLU A 89 27.35 -56.28 -17.42
N GLU A 90 28.16 -56.05 -18.47
CA GLU A 90 29.39 -56.67 -19.00
C GLU A 90 30.26 -55.61 -19.76
N GLU A 91 31.58 -55.79 -19.63
CA GLU A 91 32.74 -55.52 -20.51
C GLU A 91 32.85 -54.31 -21.50
N THR A 92 34.03 -53.68 -21.41
CA THR A 92 34.78 -52.70 -22.26
C THR A 92 34.98 -53.11 -23.75
N PRO A 93 35.58 -52.30 -24.69
CA PRO A 93 36.42 -51.08 -24.51
C PRO A 93 36.28 -49.89 -25.51
N ALA A 94 36.69 -48.72 -25.00
CA ALA A 94 37.53 -47.64 -25.56
C ALA A 94 37.40 -47.15 -27.03
N GLU A 95 37.17 -45.83 -27.21
CA GLU A 95 37.95 -45.03 -28.17
C GLU A 95 38.05 -43.52 -27.82
N GLN A 96 39.29 -43.12 -27.52
CA GLN A 96 40.03 -41.87 -27.73
C GLN A 96 39.32 -40.51 -27.91
N GLN A 97 39.72 -39.55 -27.05
CA GLN A 97 39.62 -38.10 -27.30
C GLN A 97 40.72 -37.65 -28.29
N PRO A 98 40.52 -36.50 -28.96
CA PRO A 98 41.63 -35.56 -29.03
C PRO A 98 41.28 -34.13 -28.59
N GLU A 99 42.21 -33.66 -27.76
CA GLU A 99 42.66 -32.33 -27.38
C GLU A 99 42.04 -31.04 -27.96
N LYS A 100 41.97 -30.08 -27.02
CA LYS A 100 41.69 -28.66 -27.16
C LYS A 100 42.71 -27.93 -28.03
N LYS A 101 42.23 -27.03 -28.88
CA LYS A 101 42.91 -25.77 -29.23
C LYS A 101 41.98 -24.57 -29.01
N LYS A 102 42.46 -23.60 -28.23
CA LYS A 102 42.02 -22.20 -28.18
C LYS A 102 43.22 -21.34 -28.64
N PRO A 103 43.08 -20.05 -28.97
CA PRO A 103 41.87 -19.25 -29.17
C PRO A 103 41.93 -18.35 -30.44
N ALA A 104 40.80 -17.76 -30.82
CA ALA A 104 40.81 -16.49 -31.55
C ALA A 104 39.69 -15.59 -31.00
N THR A 105 40.13 -14.46 -30.47
CA THR A 105 39.37 -13.33 -29.92
C THR A 105 38.38 -12.75 -30.93
N LYS A 106 37.10 -12.67 -30.55
CA LYS A 106 36.15 -11.71 -31.11
C LYS A 106 35.44 -10.96 -29.98
N LYS A 107 35.32 -9.65 -30.19
CA LYS A 107 34.92 -8.59 -29.27
C LYS A 107 33.59 -8.88 -28.56
N LYS A 108 33.56 -8.67 -27.24
CA LYS A 108 32.35 -8.55 -26.43
C LYS A 108 31.53 -7.36 -26.90
N ALA A 109 30.32 -7.60 -27.40
CA ALA A 109 29.23 -6.64 -27.26
C ALA A 109 28.64 -6.83 -25.86
N ALA A 110 28.63 -5.77 -25.06
CA ALA A 110 28.04 -5.78 -23.73
C ALA A 110 26.52 -5.98 -23.85
N LYS A 111 26.04 -7.14 -23.40
CA LYS A 111 24.62 -7.37 -23.15
C LYS A 111 24.35 -6.75 -21.78
N GLN A 112 23.64 -5.63 -21.76
CA GLN A 112 23.12 -5.05 -20.51
C GLN A 112 22.13 -6.05 -19.90
N GLU A 113 22.37 -6.42 -18.65
CA GLU A 113 21.37 -7.06 -17.80
C GLU A 113 20.21 -6.07 -17.59
N PRO A 114 18.94 -6.51 -17.62
CA PRO A 114 17.84 -5.64 -17.23
C PRO A 114 18.03 -5.26 -15.77
N ALA A 115 18.09 -3.96 -15.49
CA ALA A 115 18.25 -3.44 -14.15
C ALA A 115 17.11 -3.94 -13.25
N LYS A 116 17.47 -4.57 -12.14
CA LYS A 116 16.57 -4.82 -11.02
C LYS A 116 16.02 -3.46 -10.57
N ALA A 117 14.69 -3.34 -10.45
CA ALA A 117 14.08 -2.12 -9.95
C ALA A 117 14.68 -1.78 -8.56
N PRO A 118 15.09 -0.53 -8.30
CA PRO A 118 15.66 -0.15 -7.01
C PRO A 118 14.63 -0.32 -5.90
N GLU A 119 15.10 -0.77 -4.74
CA GLU A 119 14.30 -0.86 -3.51
C GLU A 119 13.73 0.52 -3.14
N HIS A 120 12.49 0.56 -2.63
CA HIS A 120 11.67 1.77 -2.53
C HIS A 120 12.28 2.90 -1.66
N HIS A 121 13.20 2.56 -0.76
CA HIS A 121 13.88 3.48 0.17
C HIS A 121 15.02 4.30 -0.49
N ASP A 122 15.54 3.88 -1.66
CA ASP A 122 16.72 4.50 -2.29
C ASP A 122 16.38 5.52 -3.39
N ARG A 123 15.11 5.92 -3.52
CA ARG A 123 14.70 6.91 -4.52
C ARG A 123 15.07 8.32 -4.04
N ALA A 124 16.05 8.95 -4.68
CA ALA A 124 16.34 10.38 -4.51
C ALA A 124 15.04 11.20 -4.57
N HIS A 125 14.62 11.78 -3.44
CA HIS A 125 13.43 12.61 -3.41
C HIS A 125 13.75 13.95 -4.07
N ALA A 126 13.04 14.26 -5.16
CA ALA A 126 13.08 15.60 -5.73
C ALA A 126 12.66 16.61 -4.66
N LEU A 127 13.37 17.72 -4.52
CA LEU A 127 13.08 18.80 -3.57
C LEU A 127 11.59 19.21 -3.63
N LEU A 128 11.05 19.26 -4.85
CA LEU A 128 9.64 19.56 -5.13
C LEU A 128 8.90 18.31 -5.61
N SER A 129 8.78 17.31 -4.75
CA SER A 129 8.05 16.07 -5.07
C SER A 129 6.55 16.31 -5.30
N ALA A 130 5.92 15.49 -6.13
CA ALA A 130 4.47 15.60 -6.40
C ALA A 130 3.63 15.36 -5.13
N SER A 131 4.03 14.42 -4.27
CA SER A 131 3.32 14.11 -3.02
C SER A 131 3.40 15.24 -1.98
N SER A 132 4.40 16.13 -2.08
CA SER A 132 4.52 17.33 -1.23
C SER A 132 4.03 18.61 -1.90
N SER A 133 3.45 18.52 -3.11
CA SER A 133 3.04 19.68 -3.93
C SER A 133 2.03 20.60 -3.27
N HIS A 134 1.08 20.05 -2.54
CA HIS A 134 0.16 20.85 -1.73
C HIS A 134 0.91 21.75 -0.72
N ARG A 135 2.09 21.36 -0.27
CA ARG A 135 2.87 22.17 0.67
C ARG A 135 3.70 23.23 -0.05
N TRP A 136 4.47 22.84 -1.06
CA TRP A 136 5.38 23.80 -1.70
C TRP A 136 4.69 24.78 -2.66
N LEU A 137 3.48 24.47 -3.14
CA LEU A 137 2.65 25.44 -3.87
C LEU A 137 2.12 26.56 -2.97
N HIS A 138 1.78 26.24 -1.73
CA HIS A 138 1.22 27.20 -0.77
C HIS A 138 2.29 27.88 0.11
N CYS A 139 3.32 27.15 0.52
CA CYS A 139 4.39 27.64 1.39
C CYS A 139 5.73 27.40 0.70
N THR A 140 6.05 28.27 -0.26
CA THR A 140 7.21 28.13 -1.16
C THR A 140 8.57 28.04 -0.44
N PRO A 141 8.84 28.70 0.72
CA PRO A 141 10.11 28.52 1.43
C PRO A 141 10.26 27.15 2.11
N SER A 142 9.16 26.42 2.33
CA SER A 142 9.16 25.21 3.18
C SER A 142 10.09 24.09 2.70
N PRO A 143 10.24 23.76 1.40
CA PRO A 143 11.12 22.68 0.98
C PRO A 143 12.58 22.90 1.41
N ARG A 144 13.09 24.12 1.25
CA ARG A 144 14.46 24.50 1.66
C ARG A 144 14.66 24.44 3.17
N LEU A 145 13.65 24.87 3.93
CA LEU A 145 13.68 24.77 5.39
C LEU A 145 13.61 23.32 5.86
N GLU A 146 13.06 22.42 5.05
CA GLU A 146 12.96 21.01 5.39
C GLU A 146 14.24 20.21 5.13
N GLU A 147 15.15 20.70 4.28
CA GLU A 147 16.42 20.02 3.94
C GLU A 147 17.34 19.76 5.14
N GLN A 148 17.18 20.53 6.21
CA GLN A 148 17.96 20.37 7.45
C GLN A 148 17.48 19.22 8.35
N TYR A 149 16.31 18.62 8.04
CA TYR A 149 15.77 17.50 8.81
C TYR A 149 16.03 16.19 8.07
N GLU A 150 16.40 15.16 8.80
CA GLU A 150 16.55 13.82 8.24
C GLU A 150 15.20 13.33 7.67
N ASP A 151 15.27 12.56 6.58
CA ASP A 151 14.12 11.82 6.10
C ASP A 151 13.85 10.66 7.06
N SER A 152 12.68 10.67 7.69
CA SER A 152 12.23 9.58 8.56
C SER A 152 10.97 8.96 7.99
N GLU A 153 11.01 7.66 7.70
CA GLU A 153 9.81 6.94 7.30
C GLU A 153 8.89 6.72 8.51
N SER A 154 7.65 7.20 8.42
CA SER A 154 6.65 6.91 9.45
C SER A 154 6.09 5.49 9.27
N PRO A 155 5.60 4.82 10.34
CA PRO A 155 4.92 3.54 10.19
C PRO A 155 3.75 3.56 9.20
N ALA A 156 3.07 4.71 9.07
CA ALA A 156 1.99 4.90 8.11
C ALA A 156 2.51 5.01 6.65
N ALA A 157 3.70 5.59 6.45
CA ALA A 157 4.35 5.62 5.14
C ALA A 157 4.81 4.22 4.72
N ALA A 158 5.43 3.47 5.63
CA ALA A 158 5.82 2.07 5.39
C ALA A 158 4.61 1.16 5.11
N GLU A 159 3.51 1.33 5.85
CA GLU A 159 2.24 0.61 5.61
C GLU A 159 1.66 0.97 4.23
N GLY A 160 1.78 2.23 3.82
CA GLY A 160 1.40 2.70 2.49
C GLY A 160 2.23 2.04 1.39
N THR A 161 3.55 2.10 1.48
CA THR A 161 4.47 1.47 0.51
C THR A 161 4.15 -0.01 0.31
N ALA A 162 4.00 -0.75 1.41
CA ALA A 162 3.63 -2.18 1.35
C ALA A 162 2.30 -2.44 0.64
N ALA A 163 1.32 -1.53 0.79
CA ALA A 163 0.04 -1.63 0.11
C ALA A 163 0.13 -1.33 -1.39
N HIS A 164 0.94 -0.33 -1.81
CA HIS A 164 1.17 -0.03 -3.23
C HIS A 164 1.88 -1.20 -3.93
N GLU A 165 2.95 -1.74 -3.33
CA GLU A 165 3.67 -2.90 -3.89
C GLU A 165 2.73 -4.11 -4.07
N LEU A 166 1.88 -4.38 -3.07
CA LEU A 166 0.92 -5.48 -3.16
C LEU A 166 -0.18 -5.20 -4.20
N ALA A 167 -0.66 -3.97 -4.31
CA ALA A 167 -1.62 -3.55 -5.32
C ALA A 167 -1.06 -3.67 -6.74
N GLU A 168 0.17 -3.20 -6.97
CA GLU A 168 0.89 -3.36 -8.24
C GLU A 168 0.96 -4.85 -8.62
N HIS A 169 1.42 -5.69 -7.70
CA HIS A 169 1.53 -7.13 -7.92
C HIS A 169 0.19 -7.74 -8.38
N LYS A 170 -0.89 -7.37 -7.69
CA LYS A 170 -2.26 -7.83 -7.98
C LYS A 170 -2.80 -7.34 -9.31
N LEU A 171 -2.47 -6.11 -9.72
CA LEU A 171 -2.81 -5.58 -11.04
C LEU A 171 -2.05 -6.31 -12.14
N ARG A 172 -0.75 -6.51 -11.97
CA ARG A 172 0.07 -7.26 -12.93
C ARG A 172 -0.45 -8.68 -13.12
N GLN A 173 -0.83 -9.36 -12.03
CA GLN A 173 -1.45 -10.69 -12.13
C GLN A 173 -2.76 -10.70 -12.91
N ARG A 174 -3.63 -9.69 -12.74
CA ARG A 174 -4.89 -9.58 -13.49
C ARG A 174 -4.68 -9.32 -14.99
N LEU A 175 -3.51 -8.79 -15.37
CA LEU A 175 -3.09 -8.58 -16.76
C LEU A 175 -2.18 -9.68 -17.32
N ASP A 176 -2.02 -10.81 -16.61
CA ASP A 176 -1.07 -11.87 -16.98
C ASP A 176 0.38 -11.37 -17.17
N GLN A 177 0.75 -10.27 -16.50
CA GLN A 177 2.10 -9.73 -16.50
C GLN A 177 2.95 -10.39 -15.39
N PRO A 178 4.24 -10.67 -15.66
CA PRO A 178 5.12 -11.24 -14.66
C PRO A 178 5.33 -10.26 -13.49
N SER A 179 5.15 -10.74 -12.27
CA SER A 179 5.45 -10.02 -11.03
C SER A 179 5.76 -11.02 -9.91
N GLU A 180 6.67 -10.66 -9.02
CA GLU A 180 6.91 -11.40 -7.78
C GLU A 180 6.02 -10.82 -6.68
N ARG A 181 5.48 -11.68 -5.80
CA ARG A 181 4.67 -11.20 -4.69
C ARG A 181 5.61 -10.54 -3.67
N PRO A 182 5.42 -9.25 -3.34
CA PRO A 182 6.25 -8.60 -2.32
C PRO A 182 6.02 -9.26 -0.95
N GLU A 183 7.09 -9.56 -0.25
CA GLU A 183 7.04 -10.05 1.14
C GLU A 183 7.29 -8.88 2.09
N ASN A 184 6.28 -8.48 2.85
CA ASN A 184 6.41 -7.40 3.84
C ASN A 184 5.64 -7.75 5.13
N PRO A 185 6.26 -7.68 6.32
CA PRO A 185 5.60 -8.01 7.60
C PRO A 185 4.36 -7.16 7.94
N LEU A 186 4.21 -5.99 7.29
CA LEU A 186 3.05 -5.11 7.47
C LEU A 186 1.83 -5.58 6.66
N GLN A 187 2.01 -6.49 5.70
CA GLN A 187 0.91 -7.08 4.95
C GLN A 187 0.06 -7.96 5.86
N ASN A 188 -1.22 -7.63 5.93
CA ASN A 188 -2.22 -8.37 6.67
C ASN A 188 -3.45 -8.60 5.79
N GLU A 189 -4.43 -9.30 6.33
CA GLU A 189 -5.64 -9.67 5.61
C GLU A 189 -6.48 -8.46 5.17
N ASP A 190 -6.52 -7.40 5.98
CA ASP A 190 -7.20 -6.15 5.61
C ASP A 190 -6.51 -5.48 4.41
N MET A 191 -5.18 -5.40 4.41
CA MET A 191 -4.40 -4.88 3.28
C MET A 191 -4.62 -5.71 2.02
N ASP A 192 -4.68 -7.04 2.15
CA ASP A 192 -4.98 -7.95 1.04
C ASP A 192 -6.36 -7.60 0.45
N GLY A 193 -7.42 -7.50 1.27
CA GLY A 193 -8.75 -7.12 0.80
C GLY A 193 -8.79 -5.75 0.13
N TYR A 194 -8.21 -4.72 0.75
CA TYR A 194 -8.22 -3.35 0.20
C TYR A 194 -7.43 -3.20 -1.11
N THR A 195 -6.36 -3.97 -1.27
CA THR A 195 -5.58 -3.98 -2.53
C THR A 195 -6.28 -4.78 -3.62
N ASP A 196 -7.10 -5.77 -3.28
CA ASP A 196 -8.02 -6.41 -4.25
C ASP A 196 -9.10 -5.43 -4.72
N ASP A 197 -9.74 -4.70 -3.81
CA ASP A 197 -10.74 -3.68 -4.16
C ASP A 197 -10.17 -2.62 -5.13
N TYR A 198 -8.93 -2.20 -4.91
CA TYR A 198 -8.24 -1.27 -5.81
C TYR A 198 -7.99 -1.91 -7.18
N ALA A 199 -7.45 -3.12 -7.21
CA ALA A 199 -7.15 -3.80 -8.46
C ALA A 199 -8.42 -4.08 -9.29
N ASP A 200 -9.52 -4.46 -8.63
CA ASP A 200 -10.82 -4.65 -9.27
C ASP A 200 -11.38 -3.33 -9.81
N ARG A 201 -11.22 -2.22 -9.08
CA ARG A 201 -11.64 -0.89 -9.55
C ARG A 201 -10.88 -0.48 -10.82
N VAL A 202 -9.56 -0.64 -10.85
CA VAL A 202 -8.75 -0.29 -12.02
C VAL A 202 -9.13 -1.16 -13.22
N MET A 203 -9.34 -2.46 -13.02
CA MET A 203 -9.77 -3.36 -14.10
C MET A 203 -11.16 -2.99 -14.64
N ALA A 204 -12.11 -2.64 -13.77
CA ALA A 204 -13.43 -2.18 -14.20
C ALA A 204 -13.35 -0.88 -15.02
N GLU A 205 -12.49 0.06 -14.63
CA GLU A 205 -12.28 1.30 -15.41
C GLU A 205 -11.60 1.01 -16.77
N LEU A 206 -10.67 0.04 -16.82
CA LEU A 206 -10.06 -0.39 -18.07
C LEU A 206 -11.07 -1.08 -19.01
N GLU A 207 -11.93 -1.94 -18.46
CA GLU A 207 -12.98 -2.62 -19.23
C GLU A 207 -13.93 -1.62 -19.87
N LEU A 208 -14.45 -0.66 -19.08
CA LEU A 208 -15.29 0.44 -19.58
C LEU A 208 -14.58 1.25 -20.67
N ALA A 209 -13.31 1.61 -20.47
CA ALA A 209 -12.54 2.34 -21.47
C ALA A 209 -12.33 1.52 -22.76
N SER A 210 -12.22 0.20 -22.64
CA SER A 210 -12.01 -0.71 -23.78
C SER A 210 -13.27 -0.94 -24.61
N GLU A 211 -14.47 -0.78 -24.02
CA GLU A 211 -15.74 -0.81 -24.75
C GLU A 211 -15.85 0.35 -25.74
N GLU A 212 -15.37 1.53 -25.35
CA GLU A 212 -15.41 2.74 -26.18
C GLU A 212 -14.18 2.89 -27.09
N ASN A 213 -13.02 2.41 -26.62
CA ASN A 213 -11.75 2.52 -27.34
C ASN A 213 -10.99 1.18 -27.38
N PRO A 214 -11.00 0.46 -28.52
CA PRO A 214 -10.29 -0.81 -28.66
C PRO A 214 -8.77 -0.74 -28.48
N ALA A 215 -8.18 0.45 -28.56
CA ALA A 215 -6.75 0.68 -28.32
C ALA A 215 -6.44 1.02 -26.85
N ALA A 216 -7.45 1.00 -25.97
CA ALA A 216 -7.27 1.26 -24.56
C ALA A 216 -6.26 0.30 -23.93
N PHE A 217 -5.36 0.83 -23.12
CA PHE A 217 -4.44 0.01 -22.35
C PHE A 217 -4.13 0.62 -20.99
N LEU A 218 -3.72 -0.25 -20.07
CA LEU A 218 -3.31 0.12 -18.71
C LEU A 218 -1.79 0.12 -18.58
N ALA A 219 -1.21 1.25 -18.23
CA ALA A 219 0.17 1.38 -17.74
C ALA A 219 0.18 1.34 -16.20
N ILE A 220 1.02 0.48 -15.63
CA ILE A 220 1.14 0.25 -14.18
C ILE A 220 2.49 0.76 -13.68
N GLU A 221 2.50 1.48 -12.56
CA GLU A 221 3.70 2.03 -11.91
C GLU A 221 4.58 2.85 -12.87
N GLN A 222 3.93 3.72 -13.64
CA GLN A 222 4.62 4.49 -14.66
C GLN A 222 5.37 5.66 -14.03
N LYS A 223 6.67 5.80 -14.33
CA LYS A 223 7.42 7.01 -13.98
C LYS A 223 6.93 8.18 -14.83
N LEU A 224 6.44 9.23 -14.17
CA LEU A 224 5.86 10.42 -14.79
C LEU A 224 6.82 11.59 -14.63
N ASP A 225 7.43 12.02 -15.72
CA ASP A 225 8.41 13.11 -15.75
C ASP A 225 7.73 14.46 -16.07
N PHE A 226 7.66 15.34 -15.09
CA PHE A 226 7.18 16.72 -15.23
C PHE A 226 8.30 17.76 -15.06
N SER A 227 9.57 17.37 -15.27
CA SER A 227 10.77 18.21 -15.17
C SER A 227 10.75 19.48 -16.02
N HIS A 228 10.03 19.44 -17.14
CA HIS A 228 9.80 20.59 -18.03
C HIS A 228 8.98 21.73 -17.39
N ILE A 229 8.28 21.46 -16.28
CA ILE A 229 7.49 22.42 -15.51
C ILE A 229 8.17 22.71 -14.17
N VAL A 230 8.56 21.65 -13.45
CA VAL A 230 9.21 21.73 -12.14
C VAL A 230 10.57 21.04 -12.26
N PRO A 231 11.71 21.75 -12.20
CA PRO A 231 13.03 21.14 -12.30
C PRO A 231 13.20 19.91 -11.40
N ASP A 232 13.76 18.83 -11.96
CA ASP A 232 13.91 17.50 -11.33
C ASP A 232 12.60 16.85 -10.86
N GLY A 233 11.45 17.40 -11.25
CA GLY A 233 10.12 16.95 -10.86
C GLY A 233 9.71 15.66 -11.56
N PHE A 234 9.48 14.61 -10.77
CA PHE A 234 8.89 13.37 -11.24
C PHE A 234 7.99 12.73 -10.18
N GLY A 235 7.17 11.78 -10.64
CA GLY A 235 6.30 10.96 -9.81
C GLY A 235 6.22 9.53 -10.33
N THR A 236 5.50 8.69 -9.61
CA THR A 236 5.08 7.37 -10.11
C THR A 236 3.56 7.35 -10.06
N GLY A 237 2.93 7.12 -11.22
CA GLY A 237 1.49 6.92 -11.29
C GLY A 237 1.18 5.44 -11.14
N ASP A 238 0.35 5.09 -10.16
CA ASP A 238 0.04 3.70 -9.82
C ASP A 238 -0.64 2.96 -11.00
N ALA A 239 -1.69 3.56 -11.56
CA ALA A 239 -2.43 3.04 -12.71
C ALA A 239 -2.85 4.17 -13.66
N ILE A 240 -2.54 4.03 -14.94
CA ILE A 240 -2.88 5.01 -15.99
C ILE A 240 -3.53 4.27 -17.14
N ILE A 241 -4.79 4.59 -17.43
CA ILE A 241 -5.54 4.07 -18.56
C ILE A 241 -5.48 5.12 -19.67
N ILE A 242 -4.94 4.73 -20.82
CA ILE A 242 -4.85 5.58 -22.00
C ILE A 242 -5.96 5.13 -22.95
N ALA A 243 -6.97 5.98 -23.15
CA ALA A 243 -8.08 5.73 -24.07
C ALA A 243 -8.58 7.07 -24.65
N GLU A 244 -8.23 7.39 -25.90
CA GLU A 244 -8.68 8.64 -26.53
C GLU A 244 -10.21 8.77 -26.52
N PRO A 245 -10.76 9.98 -26.28
CA PRO A 245 -10.05 11.25 -26.06
C PRO A 245 -9.67 11.52 -24.58
N THR A 246 -9.85 10.56 -23.67
CA THR A 246 -9.73 10.77 -22.21
C THR A 246 -8.70 9.83 -21.56
N MET A 247 -7.63 10.40 -21.02
CA MET A 247 -6.68 9.63 -20.21
C MET A 247 -7.15 9.57 -18.75
N THR A 248 -7.15 8.41 -18.12
CA THR A 248 -7.53 8.25 -16.70
C THR A 248 -6.32 7.88 -15.85
N ILE A 249 -6.09 8.58 -14.74
CA ILE A 249 -5.05 8.28 -13.75
C ILE A 249 -5.74 7.87 -12.45
N ILE A 250 -5.40 6.72 -11.90
CA ILE A 250 -5.99 6.16 -10.68
C ILE A 250 -4.88 5.99 -9.63
N ASP A 251 -4.91 6.81 -8.59
CA ASP A 251 -3.95 6.80 -7.47
C ASP A 251 -4.58 6.14 -6.24
N LEU A 252 -3.86 5.15 -5.69
CA LEU A 252 -4.19 4.49 -4.44
C LEU A 252 -3.75 5.39 -3.28
N LYS A 253 -4.67 5.66 -2.35
CA LYS A 253 -4.35 6.24 -1.04
C LYS A 253 -4.63 5.21 0.04
N TYR A 254 -3.58 4.73 0.69
CA TYR A 254 -3.73 3.74 1.76
C TYR A 254 -3.85 4.35 3.17
N GLY A 255 -3.60 5.65 3.35
CA GLY A 255 -3.76 6.30 4.65
C GLY A 255 -5.22 6.27 5.14
N LYS A 256 -5.45 6.07 6.45
CA LYS A 256 -6.80 6.15 7.07
C LYS A 256 -7.09 7.45 7.82
N GLY A 257 -6.06 8.28 8.06
CA GLY A 257 -6.16 9.44 8.94
C GLY A 257 -6.68 10.72 8.28
N VAL A 258 -6.53 10.84 6.96
CA VAL A 258 -6.89 12.04 6.19
C VAL A 258 -7.61 11.61 4.93
N LYS A 259 -8.81 12.14 4.69
CA LYS A 259 -9.53 11.96 3.43
C LYS A 259 -8.84 12.76 2.33
N VAL A 260 -8.50 12.13 1.22
CA VAL A 260 -7.85 12.80 0.08
C VAL A 260 -8.86 12.98 -1.05
N GLY A 261 -9.00 14.22 -1.54
CA GLY A 261 -9.88 14.57 -2.67
C GLY A 261 -9.09 14.74 -3.97
N ALA A 262 -9.71 14.41 -5.10
CA ALA A 262 -9.14 14.57 -6.45
C ALA A 262 -9.31 16.00 -7.00
N GLU A 263 -10.41 16.66 -6.64
CA GLU A 263 -10.73 18.03 -7.05
C GLU A 263 -9.63 19.01 -6.59
N GLY A 264 -9.04 19.73 -7.56
CA GLY A 264 -7.95 20.66 -7.30
C GLY A 264 -6.66 20.02 -6.80
N ASN A 265 -6.51 18.69 -6.85
CA ASN A 265 -5.39 18.01 -6.21
C ASN A 265 -4.08 18.21 -7.00
N PRO A 266 -3.08 18.91 -6.43
CA PRO A 266 -1.88 19.26 -7.16
C PRO A 266 -0.99 18.04 -7.47
N GLN A 267 -1.00 16.99 -6.64
CA GLN A 267 -0.27 15.76 -6.92
C GLN A 267 -0.83 15.09 -8.18
N MET A 268 -2.15 14.91 -8.24
CA MET A 268 -2.81 14.29 -9.39
C MET A 268 -2.61 15.10 -10.66
N ARG A 269 -2.69 16.45 -10.58
CA ARG A 269 -2.45 17.33 -11.73
C ARG A 269 -0.99 17.30 -12.20
N LEU A 270 -0.01 17.17 -11.30
CA LEU A 270 1.40 16.97 -11.69
C LEU A 270 1.61 15.61 -12.37
N TYR A 271 0.95 14.55 -11.88
CA TYR A 271 0.94 13.26 -12.57
C TYR A 271 0.30 13.38 -13.96
N ALA A 272 -0.81 14.10 -14.07
CA ALA A 272 -1.46 14.39 -15.36
C ALA A 272 -0.51 15.11 -16.34
N LEU A 273 0.26 16.09 -15.88
CA LEU A 273 1.27 16.77 -16.71
C LEU A 273 2.39 15.82 -17.17
N GLY A 274 2.89 14.97 -16.28
CA GLY A 274 3.91 13.98 -16.63
C GLY A 274 3.39 12.91 -17.60
N ALA A 275 2.15 12.45 -17.40
CA ALA A 275 1.50 11.48 -18.28
C ALA A 275 1.18 12.08 -19.66
N LEU A 276 0.70 13.33 -19.70
CA LEU A 276 0.46 14.06 -20.94
C LEU A 276 1.75 14.26 -21.74
N ARG A 277 2.87 14.59 -21.08
CA ARG A 277 4.17 14.66 -21.75
C ARG A 277 4.59 13.33 -22.37
N GLN A 278 4.30 12.23 -21.69
CA GLN A 278 4.68 10.88 -22.12
C GLN A 278 3.81 10.38 -23.29
N PHE A 279 2.49 10.62 -23.23
CA PHE A 279 1.51 9.98 -24.12
C PHE A 279 0.83 10.95 -25.10
N GLY A 280 0.73 12.24 -24.80
CA GLY A 280 -0.05 13.22 -25.56
C GLY A 280 0.49 13.57 -26.95
N MET A 281 1.69 13.11 -27.33
CA MET A 281 2.17 13.19 -28.72
C MET A 281 1.74 11.99 -29.57
N ILE A 282 1.35 10.88 -28.92
CA ILE A 282 0.98 9.62 -29.56
C ILE A 282 -0.55 9.49 -29.61
N TYR A 283 -1.23 9.97 -28.56
CA TYR A 283 -2.67 9.89 -28.39
C TYR A 283 -3.29 11.29 -28.34
N ASP A 284 -4.42 11.47 -29.03
CA ASP A 284 -5.23 12.69 -29.07
C ASP A 284 -6.06 12.84 -27.79
N ILE A 285 -5.37 13.23 -26.71
CA ILE A 285 -5.96 13.42 -25.39
C ILE A 285 -6.49 14.85 -25.25
N HIS A 286 -7.79 14.99 -24.98
CA HIS A 286 -8.45 16.28 -24.75
C HIS A 286 -8.77 16.53 -23.27
N ALA A 287 -9.02 15.46 -22.52
CA ALA A 287 -9.36 15.52 -21.10
C ALA A 287 -8.58 14.49 -20.30
N ILE A 288 -8.33 14.80 -19.03
CA ILE A 288 -7.67 13.89 -18.10
C ILE A 288 -8.57 13.72 -16.88
N ARG A 289 -8.94 12.48 -16.62
CA ARG A 289 -9.73 12.06 -15.46
C ARG A 289 -8.81 11.54 -14.38
N MET A 290 -8.81 12.18 -13.22
CA MET A 290 -7.97 11.85 -12.07
C MET A 290 -8.85 11.25 -10.98
N VAL A 291 -8.53 10.02 -10.58
CA VAL A 291 -9.26 9.25 -9.59
C VAL A 291 -8.36 9.01 -8.39
N ILE A 292 -8.83 9.37 -7.21
CA ILE A 292 -8.24 8.97 -5.94
C ILE A 292 -9.09 7.86 -5.35
N PHE A 293 -8.46 6.72 -5.12
CA PHE A 293 -9.09 5.54 -4.52
C PHE A 293 -8.52 5.28 -3.13
N GLN A 294 -9.34 5.42 -2.10
CA GLN A 294 -8.94 5.32 -0.70
C GLN A 294 -9.79 4.27 0.04
N PRO A 295 -9.45 2.98 -0.06
CA PRO A 295 -10.34 1.88 0.28
C PRO A 295 -10.65 1.79 1.79
N ARG A 296 -9.68 2.08 2.66
CA ARG A 296 -9.81 1.94 4.12
C ARG A 296 -10.90 2.82 4.75
N ILE A 297 -11.26 3.92 4.09
CA ILE A 297 -12.33 4.82 4.55
C ILE A 297 -13.48 4.93 3.53
N ASN A 298 -13.53 3.99 2.58
CA ASN A 298 -14.53 3.95 1.50
C ASN A 298 -14.67 5.29 0.76
N ASN A 299 -13.54 5.90 0.39
CA ASN A 299 -13.52 7.18 -0.32
C ASN A 299 -13.05 6.97 -1.76
N ILE A 300 -13.86 7.46 -2.70
CA ILE A 300 -13.53 7.55 -4.12
C ILE A 300 -13.81 8.99 -4.53
N SER A 301 -12.81 9.67 -5.06
CA SER A 301 -12.93 11.06 -5.51
C SER A 301 -12.42 11.16 -6.94
N VAL A 302 -13.14 11.91 -7.77
CA VAL A 302 -12.84 12.05 -9.19
C VAL A 302 -12.82 13.54 -9.53
N GLU A 303 -11.83 13.95 -10.32
CA GLU A 303 -11.80 15.23 -11.03
C GLU A 303 -11.56 14.94 -12.51
N GLU A 304 -12.23 15.68 -13.39
CA GLU A 304 -11.91 15.70 -14.81
C GLU A 304 -11.51 17.14 -15.19
N ILE A 305 -10.41 17.27 -15.92
CA ILE A 305 -9.88 18.57 -16.36
C ILE A 305 -9.52 18.51 -17.83
N SER A 306 -9.76 19.60 -18.57
CA SER A 306 -9.30 19.71 -19.95
C SER A 306 -7.77 19.84 -20.00
N VAL A 307 -7.16 19.38 -21.08
CA VAL A 307 -5.71 19.57 -21.30
C VAL A 307 -5.34 21.06 -21.29
N ALA A 308 -6.21 21.91 -21.86
CA ALA A 308 -5.99 23.36 -21.88
C ALA A 308 -5.93 23.96 -20.46
N ASP A 309 -6.88 23.61 -19.59
CA ASP A 309 -6.93 24.12 -18.21
C ASP A 309 -5.77 23.56 -17.37
N LEU A 310 -5.38 22.32 -17.60
CA LEU A 310 -4.23 21.71 -16.92
C LEU A 310 -2.92 22.43 -17.27
N LEU A 311 -2.70 22.74 -18.56
CA LEU A 311 -1.53 23.48 -19.02
C LEU A 311 -1.55 24.93 -18.52
N ALA A 312 -2.72 25.58 -18.51
CA ALA A 312 -2.87 26.91 -17.93
C ALA A 312 -2.52 26.93 -16.43
N TRP A 313 -2.97 25.93 -15.67
CA TRP A 313 -2.59 25.77 -14.27
C TRP A 313 -1.08 25.57 -14.09
N ALA A 314 -0.45 24.75 -14.94
CA ALA A 314 0.99 24.54 -14.93
C ALA A 314 1.76 25.86 -15.13
N ASP A 315 1.35 26.66 -16.10
CA ASP A 315 2.01 27.93 -16.44
C ASP A 315 1.76 29.04 -15.41
N GLN A 316 0.53 29.16 -14.92
CA GLN A 316 0.13 30.29 -14.06
C GLN A 316 0.40 30.06 -12.58
N VAL A 317 0.36 28.80 -12.14
CA VAL A 317 0.45 28.44 -10.71
C VAL A 317 1.73 27.66 -10.42
N VAL A 318 1.99 26.59 -11.16
CA VAL A 318 3.06 25.65 -10.82
C VAL A 318 4.45 26.22 -11.10
N LYS A 319 4.72 26.71 -12.32
CA LYS A 319 6.04 27.24 -12.68
C LYS A 319 6.48 28.38 -11.74
N PRO A 320 5.68 29.43 -11.49
CA PRO A 320 6.11 30.52 -10.61
C PRO A 320 6.35 30.09 -9.17
N ALA A 321 5.53 29.16 -8.65
CA ALA A 321 5.71 28.63 -7.30
C ALA A 321 6.96 27.76 -7.20
N ALA A 322 7.21 26.89 -8.19
CA ALA A 322 8.40 26.04 -8.22
C ALA A 322 9.70 26.87 -8.29
N GLU A 323 9.73 27.92 -9.10
CA GLU A 323 10.88 28.84 -9.18
C GLU A 323 11.23 29.48 -7.84
N LYS A 324 10.22 29.94 -7.10
CA LYS A 324 10.40 30.50 -5.75
C LYS A 324 10.85 29.42 -4.77
N ALA A 325 10.17 28.27 -4.78
CA ALA A 325 10.43 27.20 -3.83
C ALA A 325 11.83 26.60 -3.97
N ILE A 326 12.34 26.46 -5.19
CA ILE A 326 13.73 26.05 -5.45
C ILE A 326 14.73 27.04 -4.87
N LYS A 327 14.41 28.34 -4.81
CA LYS A 327 15.29 29.36 -4.21
C LYS A 327 15.06 29.55 -2.71
N GLY A 328 14.02 28.94 -2.15
CA GLY A 328 13.58 29.20 -0.77
C GLY A 328 12.98 30.59 -0.59
N GLU A 329 12.53 31.21 -1.68
CA GLU A 329 11.90 32.53 -1.68
C GLU A 329 10.39 32.43 -1.43
N GLY A 330 9.77 33.52 -0.98
CA GLY A 330 8.34 33.60 -0.71
C GLY A 330 8.02 33.81 0.77
N GLU A 331 6.76 33.60 1.13
CA GLU A 331 6.27 33.77 2.50
C GLU A 331 5.99 32.43 3.18
N LEU A 332 6.20 32.39 4.49
CA LEU A 332 5.78 31.25 5.29
C LEU A 332 4.28 31.36 5.54
N GLU A 333 3.50 30.51 4.87
CA GLU A 333 2.05 30.49 4.97
C GLU A 333 1.57 29.32 5.85
N PRO A 334 0.97 29.60 7.02
CA PRO A 334 0.27 28.61 7.84
C PRO A 334 -0.97 28.07 7.13
N GLY A 335 -1.15 26.75 7.14
CA GLY A 335 -2.35 26.09 6.58
C GLY A 335 -2.35 24.59 6.83
N GLU A 336 -3.31 23.88 6.26
CA GLU A 336 -3.49 22.42 6.46
C GLU A 336 -2.25 21.60 6.05
N TRP A 337 -1.46 22.10 5.09
CA TRP A 337 -0.21 21.49 4.66
C TRP A 337 0.88 21.43 5.75
N CYS A 338 0.76 22.25 6.80
CA CYS A 338 1.70 22.26 7.92
C CYS A 338 1.68 20.95 8.73
N GLN A 339 0.61 20.15 8.63
CA GLN A 339 0.52 18.83 9.27
C GLN A 339 1.59 17.85 8.74
N PHE A 340 2.09 18.05 7.52
CA PHE A 340 3.14 17.22 6.91
C PHE A 340 4.50 17.94 6.80
N CYS A 341 4.59 19.19 7.27
CA CYS A 341 5.82 19.95 7.26
C CYS A 341 6.73 19.53 8.43
N ARG A 342 7.97 19.13 8.14
CA ARG A 342 8.98 18.79 9.15
C ARG A 342 9.49 20.01 9.92
N HIS A 343 9.52 21.17 9.27
CA HIS A 343 9.87 22.44 9.91
C HIS A 343 8.76 22.98 10.85
N ALA A 344 7.56 22.39 10.86
CA ALA A 344 6.42 22.89 11.63
C ALA A 344 6.68 23.13 13.13
N PRO A 345 7.43 22.28 13.88
CA PRO A 345 7.72 22.50 15.30
C PRO A 345 8.51 23.79 15.57
N GLN A 346 9.31 24.26 14.61
CA GLN A 346 10.19 25.42 14.74
C GLN A 346 9.71 26.62 13.91
N CYS A 347 8.61 26.47 13.17
CA CYS A 347 8.16 27.47 12.22
C CYS A 347 7.65 28.75 12.92
N PRO A 348 8.30 29.91 12.70
CA PRO A 348 7.89 31.15 13.34
C PRO A 348 6.52 31.65 12.84
N ALA A 349 6.12 31.31 11.62
CA ALA A 349 4.80 31.66 11.09
C ALA A 349 3.68 30.84 11.74
N LEU A 350 3.88 29.54 11.98
CA LEU A 350 2.93 28.73 12.75
C LEU A 350 2.83 29.19 14.19
N ALA A 351 3.98 29.47 14.82
CA ALA A 351 4.01 30.04 16.16
C ALA A 351 3.24 31.36 16.20
N ARG A 352 3.43 32.25 15.22
CA ARG A 352 2.67 33.50 15.11
C ARG A 352 1.17 33.24 14.94
N HIS A 353 0.80 32.34 14.04
CA HIS A 353 -0.59 31.99 13.73
C HIS A 353 -1.36 31.49 14.96
N TYR A 354 -0.77 30.58 15.74
CA TYR A 354 -1.44 30.03 16.93
C TYR A 354 -1.27 30.89 18.20
N LEU A 355 -0.19 31.67 18.32
CA LEU A 355 0.08 32.45 19.54
C LEU A 355 -0.35 33.92 19.48
N GLN A 356 -0.57 34.51 18.30
CA GLN A 356 -1.09 35.88 18.20
C GLN A 356 -2.51 36.06 18.77
N PRO A 357 -3.44 35.10 18.60
CA PRO A 357 -4.77 35.22 19.18
C PRO A 357 -4.81 35.07 20.71
N ILE A 358 -3.70 34.64 21.35
CA ILE A 358 -3.64 34.38 22.79
C ILE A 358 -3.13 35.64 23.50
N PRO A 359 -3.92 36.28 24.39
CA PRO A 359 -3.48 37.43 25.17
C PRO A 359 -2.24 37.06 25.99
N ARG A 360 -1.15 37.83 25.85
CA ARG A 360 0.14 37.53 26.50
C ARG A 360 0.28 38.17 27.88
N LYS A 361 -0.61 39.10 28.21
CA LYS A 361 -0.71 39.73 29.53
C LYS A 361 -2.17 40.01 29.86
N ALA A 362 -2.50 40.08 31.14
CA ALA A 362 -3.87 40.33 31.62
C ALA A 362 -4.43 41.68 31.14
N ASP A 363 -3.57 42.68 30.97
CA ASP A 363 -3.85 44.04 30.52
C ASP A 363 -3.91 44.20 28.98
N GLU A 364 -3.48 43.19 28.22
CA GLU A 364 -3.57 43.12 26.75
C GLU A 364 -4.77 42.28 26.28
N THR A 365 -5.77 42.09 27.14
CA THR A 365 -7.02 41.45 26.75
C THR A 365 -7.78 42.36 25.77
N PRO A 366 -8.05 41.93 24.52
CA PRO A 366 -9.25 42.44 23.84
C PRO A 366 -10.38 42.07 24.78
N ALA A 367 -11.04 43.07 25.38
CA ALA A 367 -11.97 42.96 26.51
C ALA A 367 -12.38 41.50 26.76
N ALA A 368 -11.80 40.87 27.81
CA ALA A 368 -12.07 39.48 28.12
C ALA A 368 -13.59 39.26 27.96
N PRO A 369 -14.04 38.23 27.19
CA PRO A 369 -15.46 37.94 27.11
C PRO A 369 -16.01 37.92 28.54
N ASN A 370 -17.24 38.44 28.71
CA ASN A 370 -17.89 38.58 30.01
C ASN A 370 -17.39 37.47 30.96
N PRO A 371 -16.75 37.77 32.10
CA PRO A 371 -16.09 36.78 32.95
C PRO A 371 -16.98 35.62 33.41
N GLU A 372 -18.29 35.70 33.15
CA GLU A 372 -19.26 34.65 33.37
C GLU A 372 -19.30 33.58 32.25
N THR A 373 -19.19 33.93 30.94
CA THR A 373 -19.33 32.96 29.82
C THR A 373 -18.67 33.40 28.49
N LEU A 374 -18.22 32.42 27.69
CA LEU A 374 -17.84 32.62 26.27
C LEU A 374 -19.10 32.73 25.40
N THR A 375 -19.05 33.56 24.35
CA THR A 375 -20.09 33.57 23.32
C THR A 375 -20.01 32.34 22.40
N ASP A 376 -21.14 31.93 21.81
CA ASP A 376 -21.18 30.78 20.88
C ASP A 376 -20.20 30.95 19.71
N THR A 377 -20.05 32.18 19.19
CA THR A 377 -19.08 32.48 18.12
C THR A 377 -17.64 32.24 18.57
N GLN A 378 -17.29 32.63 19.79
CA GLN A 378 -15.95 32.37 20.34
C GLN A 378 -15.73 30.88 20.62
N ILE A 379 -16.74 30.17 21.11
CA ILE A 379 -16.68 28.71 21.30
C ILE A 379 -16.46 28.02 19.95
N ALA A 380 -17.20 28.42 18.90
CA ALA A 380 -17.02 27.87 17.55
C ALA A 380 -15.60 28.10 17.01
N GLN A 381 -15.05 29.32 17.15
CA GLN A 381 -13.67 29.63 16.75
C GLN A 381 -12.63 28.82 17.54
N ILE A 382 -12.82 28.66 18.86
CA ILE A 382 -11.93 27.83 19.68
C ILE A 382 -11.99 26.37 19.24
N VAL A 383 -13.18 25.83 18.99
CA VAL A 383 -13.36 24.45 18.53
C VAL A 383 -12.67 24.25 17.17
N GLU A 384 -12.85 25.18 16.24
CA GLU A 384 -12.20 25.20 14.93
C GLU A 384 -10.68 25.14 15.05
N TRP A 385 -10.07 25.98 15.90
CA TRP A 385 -8.61 25.99 16.09
C TRP A 385 -8.09 24.82 16.94
N SER A 386 -8.92 24.28 17.84
CA SER A 386 -8.46 23.33 18.87
C SER A 386 -7.83 22.07 18.29
N GLY A 387 -8.34 21.58 17.14
CA GLY A 387 -7.80 20.40 16.47
C GLY A 387 -6.38 20.62 15.98
N GLU A 388 -6.16 21.71 15.25
CA GLU A 388 -4.85 22.06 14.67
C GLU A 388 -3.85 22.50 15.73
N ILE A 389 -4.29 23.24 16.76
CA ILE A 389 -3.44 23.60 17.91
C ILE A 389 -2.96 22.33 18.63
N LYS A 390 -3.84 21.36 18.91
CA LYS A 390 -3.45 20.10 19.56
C LYS A 390 -2.43 19.32 18.73
N LYS A 391 -2.63 19.23 17.40
CA LYS A 391 -1.66 18.59 16.49
C LYS A 391 -0.31 19.30 16.54
N TRP A 392 -0.29 20.63 16.46
CA TRP A 392 0.95 21.41 16.53
C TRP A 392 1.67 21.26 17.87
N LEU A 393 0.95 21.36 18.99
CA LEU A 393 1.52 21.15 20.34
C LEU A 393 2.12 19.75 20.47
N THR A 394 1.43 18.71 19.99
CA THR A 394 1.94 17.33 20.00
C THR A 394 3.24 17.20 19.21
N LYS A 395 3.35 17.89 18.06
CA LYS A 395 4.59 17.93 17.27
C LYS A 395 5.73 18.64 18.01
N VAL A 396 5.44 19.79 18.65
CA VAL A 396 6.44 20.55 19.43
C VAL A 396 6.93 19.73 20.62
N GLU A 397 6.03 19.09 21.37
CA GLU A 397 6.38 18.20 22.48
C GLU A 397 7.24 17.02 22.03
N SER A 398 6.85 16.36 20.93
CA SER A 398 7.60 15.22 20.39
C SER A 398 8.99 15.64 19.92
N TYR A 399 9.10 16.77 19.21
CA TYR A 399 10.38 17.33 18.79
C TYR A 399 11.27 17.67 19.99
N ALA A 400 10.72 18.38 20.99
CA ALA A 400 11.47 18.76 22.17
C ALA A 400 11.94 17.54 22.98
N LEU A 401 11.11 16.50 23.09
CA LEU A 401 11.48 15.26 23.76
C LEU A 401 12.61 14.53 23.01
N ASP A 402 12.52 14.43 21.69
CA ASP A 402 13.57 13.81 20.86
C ASP A 402 14.90 14.54 20.99
N GLN A 403 14.90 15.86 20.86
CA GLN A 403 16.10 16.68 21.07
C GLN A 403 16.65 16.52 22.50
N ALA A 404 15.77 16.45 23.50
CA ALA A 404 16.19 16.26 24.88
C ALA A 404 16.79 14.87 25.15
N ASN A 405 16.27 13.82 24.50
CA ASN A 405 16.87 12.49 24.52
C ASN A 405 18.25 12.46 23.84
N ASN A 406 18.48 13.35 22.87
CA ASN A 406 19.77 13.58 22.21
C ASN A 406 20.69 14.58 22.94
N GLY A 407 20.38 14.91 24.20
CA GLY A 407 21.24 15.72 25.07
C GLY A 407 20.98 17.23 25.04
N HIS A 408 19.96 17.70 24.30
CA HIS A 408 19.53 19.10 24.38
C HIS A 408 18.78 19.38 25.70
N THR A 409 18.82 20.63 26.17
CA THR A 409 18.08 21.04 27.37
C THR A 409 17.20 22.23 27.08
N TYR A 410 15.90 22.11 27.37
CA TYR A 410 14.96 23.22 27.32
C TYR A 410 14.79 23.85 28.71
N PRO A 411 14.91 25.18 28.86
CA PRO A 411 14.70 25.86 30.13
C PRO A 411 13.33 25.52 30.75
N GLY A 412 13.33 25.11 32.02
CA GLY A 412 12.11 24.76 32.77
C GLY A 412 11.56 23.36 32.52
N LEU A 413 12.17 22.56 31.64
CA LEU A 413 11.77 21.18 31.35
C LEU A 413 12.87 20.19 31.77
N LYS A 414 12.46 18.97 32.15
CA LYS A 414 13.36 17.84 32.40
C LYS A 414 12.77 16.56 31.81
N VAL A 415 13.63 15.67 31.32
CA VAL A 415 13.21 14.32 30.89
C VAL A 415 13.09 13.43 32.13
N VAL A 416 12.00 12.67 32.21
CA VAL A 416 11.73 11.69 33.28
C VAL A 416 11.21 10.40 32.68
N GLU A 417 11.29 9.30 33.43
CA GLU A 417 10.70 8.03 33.01
C GLU A 417 9.17 8.16 32.85
N GLY A 418 8.66 7.67 31.72
CA GLY A 418 7.23 7.59 31.47
C GLY A 418 6.54 6.53 32.34
N ARG A 419 5.21 6.51 32.31
CA ARG A 419 4.42 5.51 33.02
C ARG A 419 4.68 4.10 32.46
N SER A 420 5.29 3.22 33.26
CA SER A 420 5.52 1.82 32.88
C SER A 420 4.21 1.03 32.83
N VAL A 421 3.95 0.32 31.72
CA VAL A 421 2.87 -0.67 31.61
C VAL A 421 3.47 -2.06 31.72
N ARG A 422 2.94 -2.90 32.61
CA ARG A 422 3.41 -4.28 32.75
C ARG A 422 3.07 -5.07 31.48
N LYS A 423 4.06 -5.74 30.91
CA LYS A 423 3.90 -6.70 29.80
C LYS A 423 4.44 -8.05 30.25
N PHE A 424 3.86 -9.13 29.74
CA PHE A 424 4.46 -10.45 29.90
C PHE A 424 5.75 -10.52 29.09
N THR A 425 6.82 -11.01 29.71
CA THR A 425 8.14 -11.14 29.07
C THR A 425 8.24 -12.36 28.16
N ASP A 426 7.46 -13.39 28.46
CA ASP A 426 7.40 -14.65 27.71
C ASP A 426 5.94 -15.15 27.74
N PRO A 427 5.18 -14.90 26.67
CA PRO A 427 3.78 -15.33 26.58
C PRO A 427 3.60 -16.85 26.72
N ASP A 428 4.54 -17.66 26.23
CA ASP A 428 4.45 -19.12 26.23
C ASP A 428 4.72 -19.70 27.62
N ALA A 429 5.70 -19.15 28.34
CA ALA A 429 5.95 -19.49 29.74
C ALA A 429 4.80 -19.06 30.65
N VAL A 430 4.16 -17.92 30.34
CA VAL A 430 2.96 -17.46 31.04
C VAL A 430 1.79 -18.39 30.75
N ALA A 431 1.53 -18.73 29.49
CA ALA A 431 0.49 -19.65 29.10
C ALA A 431 0.64 -21.01 29.80
N SER A 432 1.85 -21.57 29.77
CA SER A 432 2.18 -22.84 30.45
C SER A 432 1.92 -22.79 31.96
N LYS A 433 2.23 -21.67 32.63
CA LYS A 433 1.96 -21.50 34.07
C LYS A 433 0.46 -21.39 34.36
N VAL A 434 -0.28 -20.69 33.52
CA VAL A 434 -1.73 -20.52 33.67
C VAL A 434 -2.48 -21.83 33.38
N GLU A 435 -2.04 -22.60 32.38
CA GLU A 435 -2.58 -23.93 32.07
C GLU A 435 -2.32 -24.94 33.19
N LYS A 436 -1.14 -24.91 33.82
CA LYS A 436 -0.84 -25.72 35.03
C LYS A 436 -1.74 -25.38 36.22
N LEU A 437 -2.28 -24.17 36.27
CA LEU A 437 -3.29 -23.76 37.27
C LEU A 437 -4.71 -24.18 36.88
N GLY A 438 -4.88 -24.94 35.79
CA GLY A 438 -6.17 -25.39 35.27
C GLY A 438 -7.00 -24.27 34.66
N LYS A 439 -6.37 -23.18 34.20
CA LYS A 439 -7.02 -22.03 33.56
C LYS A 439 -6.57 -21.92 32.10
N ASN A 440 -7.45 -21.45 31.22
CA ASN A 440 -7.10 -21.18 29.82
C ASN A 440 -6.52 -19.75 29.71
N PRO A 441 -5.25 -19.58 29.32
CA PRO A 441 -4.63 -18.25 29.14
C PRO A 441 -5.07 -17.55 27.85
N TRP A 442 -5.74 -18.25 26.94
CA TRP A 442 -6.07 -17.77 25.61
C TRP A 442 -7.52 -17.30 25.51
N GLU A 443 -7.73 -16.19 24.82
CA GLU A 443 -9.05 -15.68 24.47
C GLU A 443 -9.43 -16.15 23.05
N LYS A 444 -10.58 -16.80 22.90
CA LYS A 444 -11.16 -17.09 21.58
C LYS A 444 -11.83 -15.82 21.06
N LYS A 445 -11.16 -15.11 20.14
CA LYS A 445 -11.69 -13.91 19.51
C LYS A 445 -12.43 -14.25 18.22
N LEU A 446 -13.61 -13.65 18.03
CA LEU A 446 -14.33 -13.72 16.76
C LEU A 446 -13.49 -13.10 15.64
N LEU A 447 -13.53 -13.69 14.44
CA LEU A 447 -12.90 -13.10 13.27
C LEU A 447 -13.48 -11.71 13.00
N GLY A 448 -12.62 -10.79 12.56
CA GLY A 448 -13.05 -9.48 12.08
C GLY A 448 -13.88 -9.62 10.80
N ILE A 449 -14.62 -8.57 10.44
CA ILE A 449 -15.50 -8.56 9.26
C ILE A 449 -14.76 -9.05 8.02
N THR A 450 -13.59 -8.49 7.71
CA THR A 450 -12.79 -8.86 6.53
C THR A 450 -12.42 -10.35 6.50
N ALA A 451 -11.90 -10.87 7.61
CA ALA A 451 -11.50 -12.26 7.75
C ALA A 451 -12.69 -13.22 7.62
N MET A 452 -13.84 -12.81 8.17
CA MET A 452 -15.09 -13.55 8.06
C MET A 452 -15.65 -13.51 6.63
N THR A 453 -15.57 -12.38 5.94
CA THR A 453 -15.98 -12.23 4.53
C THR A 453 -15.13 -13.11 3.62
N LYS A 454 -13.82 -13.24 3.88
CA LYS A 454 -12.93 -14.12 3.12
C LYS A 454 -13.25 -15.60 3.36
N LEU A 455 -13.53 -15.97 4.61
CA LEU A 455 -13.88 -17.35 4.97
C LEU A 455 -15.18 -17.81 4.29
N LEU A 456 -16.20 -16.94 4.25
CA LEU A 456 -17.53 -17.29 3.74
C LEU A 456 -17.71 -16.96 2.25
N GLY A 457 -16.91 -16.03 1.72
CA GLY A 457 -17.13 -15.39 0.43
C GLY A 457 -18.20 -14.30 0.50
N LYS A 458 -18.05 -13.21 -0.28
CA LYS A 458 -18.89 -12.00 -0.20
C LYS A 458 -20.39 -12.29 -0.26
N LYS A 459 -20.84 -13.13 -1.21
CA LYS A 459 -22.27 -13.47 -1.36
C LYS A 459 -22.85 -14.14 -0.11
N THR A 460 -22.14 -15.12 0.45
CA THR A 460 -22.60 -15.85 1.64
C THR A 460 -22.45 -15.01 2.90
N PHE A 461 -21.40 -14.19 2.99
CA PHE A 461 -21.22 -13.24 4.07
C PHE A 461 -22.38 -12.24 4.13
N ASP A 462 -22.73 -11.62 3.00
CA ASP A 462 -23.82 -10.65 2.92
C ASP A 462 -25.18 -11.31 3.19
N ALA A 463 -25.40 -12.53 2.68
CA ALA A 463 -26.65 -13.26 2.87
C ALA A 463 -26.86 -13.76 4.31
N GLU A 464 -25.82 -14.31 4.95
CA GLU A 464 -25.95 -14.99 6.25
C GLU A 464 -25.61 -14.08 7.44
N LEU A 465 -24.69 -13.14 7.26
CA LEU A 465 -24.20 -12.27 8.35
C LEU A 465 -24.62 -10.81 8.17
N GLY A 466 -25.16 -10.42 7.01
CA GLY A 466 -25.57 -9.04 6.73
C GLY A 466 -26.55 -8.48 7.77
N GLU A 467 -27.54 -9.27 8.18
CA GLU A 467 -28.52 -8.89 9.21
C GLU A 467 -27.92 -8.82 10.63
N LEU A 468 -26.75 -9.42 10.86
CA LEU A 468 -26.03 -9.42 12.13
C LEU A 468 -24.99 -8.30 12.21
N ILE A 469 -24.80 -7.52 11.14
CA ILE A 469 -23.88 -6.39 11.08
C ILE A 469 -24.64 -5.11 11.37
N HIS A 470 -24.46 -4.59 12.58
CA HIS A 470 -24.89 -3.25 12.91
C HIS A 470 -23.75 -2.27 12.59
N LYS A 471 -23.99 -1.35 11.64
CA LYS A 471 -23.14 -0.17 11.45
C LYS A 471 -23.68 0.94 12.35
N PRO A 472 -23.13 1.13 13.56
CA PRO A 472 -23.60 2.21 14.42
C PRO A 472 -23.40 3.55 13.72
N ALA A 473 -24.36 4.46 13.91
CA ALA A 473 -24.18 5.85 13.53
C ALA A 473 -22.88 6.38 14.20
N GLY A 474 -22.04 7.04 13.41
CA GLY A 474 -20.83 7.66 13.94
C GLY A 474 -21.18 8.66 15.05
N LYS A 475 -20.31 8.79 16.05
CA LYS A 475 -20.52 9.77 17.12
C LYS A 475 -20.68 11.17 16.51
N PRO A 476 -21.72 11.94 16.90
CA PRO A 476 -21.86 13.33 16.47
C PRO A 476 -20.57 14.09 16.76
N THR A 477 -20.06 14.78 15.75
CA THR A 477 -18.82 15.54 15.84
C THR A 477 -19.08 16.91 15.24
N LEU A 478 -18.74 17.97 15.97
CA LEU A 478 -18.78 19.33 15.44
C LEU A 478 -17.66 19.51 14.42
N VAL A 479 -18.04 19.95 13.23
CA VAL A 479 -17.18 20.11 12.05
C VAL A 479 -17.50 21.45 11.39
N PRO A 480 -16.56 22.08 10.66
CA PRO A 480 -16.87 23.29 9.90
C PRO A 480 -17.99 23.07 8.88
N VAL A 481 -18.73 24.14 8.52
CA VAL A 481 -19.86 24.09 7.56
C VAL A 481 -19.43 23.58 6.17
N GLY A 482 -18.16 23.71 5.81
CA GLY A 482 -17.60 23.16 4.57
C GLY A 482 -17.40 21.63 4.58
N ASP A 483 -17.64 20.94 5.69
CA ASP A 483 -17.55 19.49 5.75
C ASP A 483 -18.65 18.86 4.88
N LYS A 484 -18.25 17.97 3.96
CA LYS A 484 -19.18 17.35 2.98
C LYS A 484 -20.18 16.37 3.62
N ARG A 485 -20.06 16.05 4.92
CA ARG A 485 -20.99 15.16 5.62
C ARG A 485 -22.33 15.86 5.87
N PRO A 486 -23.47 15.16 5.72
CA PRO A 486 -24.77 15.76 5.96
C PRO A 486 -24.93 16.15 7.44
N GLU A 487 -25.57 17.29 7.68
CA GLU A 487 -25.92 17.73 9.04
C GLU A 487 -26.83 16.70 9.72
N LEU A 488 -26.55 16.42 11.00
CA LEU A 488 -27.41 15.58 11.81
C LEU A 488 -28.55 16.43 12.37
N THR A 489 -29.80 16.06 12.07
CA THR A 489 -30.96 16.61 12.77
C THR A 489 -30.91 16.14 14.23
N PRO A 490 -30.84 17.05 15.22
CA PRO A 490 -30.79 16.65 16.62
C PRO A 490 -32.07 15.90 16.99
N THR A 491 -31.91 14.67 17.49
CA THR A 491 -33.01 13.87 18.06
C THR A 491 -33.35 14.48 19.42
N SER A 492 -34.56 15.01 19.60
CA SER A 492 -34.97 15.56 20.90
C SER A 492 -35.01 14.44 21.96
N ALA A 493 -34.83 14.78 23.24
CA ALA A 493 -34.92 13.81 24.33
C ALA A 493 -36.26 13.03 24.38
N GLU A 494 -37.30 13.55 23.71
CA GLU A 494 -38.65 12.96 23.62
C GLU A 494 -38.70 11.72 22.71
N THR A 495 -37.75 11.55 21.80
CA THR A 495 -37.73 10.40 20.86
C THR A 495 -36.88 9.22 21.34
N VAL A 496 -36.11 9.38 22.42
CA VAL A 496 -35.19 8.35 22.96
C VAL A 496 -35.83 7.53 24.09
N PHE A 497 -36.86 8.05 24.76
CA PHE A 497 -37.59 7.34 25.82
C PHE A 497 -39.05 7.10 25.40
N GLN A 498 -39.30 6.05 24.62
CA GLN A 498 -40.67 5.52 24.53
C GLN A 498 -40.96 4.64 25.75
N PRO A 499 -42.08 4.84 26.47
CA PRO A 499 -42.47 3.97 27.57
C PRO A 499 -42.70 2.54 27.06
N ILE A 500 -42.19 1.55 27.79
CA ILE A 500 -42.48 0.14 27.53
C ILE A 500 -43.98 -0.06 27.75
N GLU A 501 -44.74 -0.41 26.71
CA GLU A 501 -46.13 -0.84 26.88
C GLU A 501 -46.16 -2.12 27.72
N GLU A 502 -46.86 -2.04 28.87
CA GLU A 502 -47.10 -3.19 29.72
C GLU A 502 -47.83 -4.28 28.93
N GLY A 503 -47.16 -5.43 28.83
CA GLY A 503 -47.64 -6.57 28.07
C GLY A 503 -49.05 -7.00 28.47
N LYS A 504 -49.90 -7.19 27.46
CA LYS A 504 -51.15 -7.93 27.58
C LYS A 504 -50.85 -9.32 28.14
N THR A 505 -51.35 -9.57 29.35
CA THR A 505 -51.41 -10.90 29.97
C THR A 505 -52.43 -11.78 29.26
N ALA A 506 -51.98 -12.98 28.91
CA ALA A 506 -52.69 -14.25 28.65
C ALA A 506 -53.82 -14.28 27.60
#